data_AF-A0AA35TVP7-F1
#
_entry.id   AF-A0AA35TVP7-F1
#
_cell.length_a   1.000
_cell.length_b   1.000
_cell.length_c   1.000
_cell.angle_alpha   90.00
_cell.angle_beta   90.00
_cell.angle_gamma   90.00
#
_symmetry.space_group_name_H-M   'P 1'
#
loop_
_entity.id
_entity.type
_entity.pdbx_description
1 polymer ?
#
loop_
_entity_poly.entity_id
_entity_poly.type
_entity_poly.pdbx_seq_one_letter_code
_entity_poly.pdbx_strand_id
1 'polypeptide(L)'
;MMVHIIERRVGGVKLALTAKIWFLLTFIQSSQGFPLASWDLDLDSGRVELQAGGVPGISPSSTVDCTKFTLTSNLMENDAFTLEGCTDIAIQGFRIAFDLTPSDLVFVKLDRNLATSRDTSFLLVESGNGIESSSNPLDFLAPTTVVVQADSYTRDSTRPQVTPNGFQMFDLDVGIFTLQFSEPVNATAPFIDTTSLSFQHHFNSTSEEDIFQVESLSCPECVDGSIVTLTFPPNE
;
A
#
# COMPACT_ATOMS: atom_id res chain seq x y z
N MET A 1 -39.19 -41.91 16.34
CA MET A 1 -38.50 -43.14 15.92
C MET A 1 -37.50 -43.50 17.02
N MET A 2 -37.86 -44.48 17.86
CA MET A 2 -37.17 -44.79 19.11
C MET A 2 -36.16 -45.91 18.83
N VAL A 3 -34.87 -45.62 18.90
CA VAL A 3 -33.82 -46.61 18.64
C VAL A 3 -33.45 -47.31 19.96
N HIS A 4 -33.78 -48.59 20.05
CA HIS A 4 -33.33 -49.48 21.12
C HIS A 4 -31.84 -49.81 20.91
N ILE A 5 -31.00 -49.50 21.89
CA ILE A 5 -29.59 -49.91 21.92
C ILE A 5 -29.53 -51.29 22.58
N ILE A 6 -29.12 -52.31 21.82
CA ILE A 6 -28.86 -53.65 22.33
C ILE A 6 -27.39 -53.72 22.75
N GLU A 7 -27.13 -53.77 24.06
CA GLU A 7 -25.80 -54.06 24.59
C GLU A 7 -25.57 -55.57 24.66
N ARG A 8 -24.64 -56.10 23.84
CA ARG A 8 -24.15 -57.48 23.96
C ARG A 8 -22.86 -57.48 24.80
N ARG A 9 -22.90 -58.11 25.98
CA ARG A 9 -21.70 -58.37 26.79
C ARG A 9 -20.92 -59.56 26.24
N VAL A 10 -19.64 -59.36 25.95
CA VAL A 10 -18.65 -60.44 25.81
C VAL A 10 -17.51 -60.15 26.79
N GLY A 11 -17.26 -61.06 27.72
CA GLY A 11 -16.01 -61.14 28.46
C GLY A 11 -15.65 -59.96 29.38
N GLY A 12 -16.36 -59.82 30.51
CA GLY A 12 -15.73 -59.47 31.81
C GLY A 12 -15.03 -58.11 32.01
N VAL A 13 -14.93 -57.23 31.02
CA VAL A 13 -14.34 -55.89 31.21
C VAL A 13 -15.45 -54.84 31.19
N LYS A 14 -15.70 -54.24 32.35
CA LYS A 14 -16.55 -53.06 32.50
C LYS A 14 -15.76 -51.87 31.91
N LEU A 15 -15.94 -51.60 30.62
CA LEU A 15 -15.39 -50.39 30.00
C LEU A 15 -16.17 -49.19 30.52
N ALA A 16 -15.68 -48.57 31.60
CA ALA A 16 -16.15 -47.28 32.06
C ALA A 16 -15.70 -46.21 31.06
N LEU A 17 -16.35 -46.13 29.91
CA LEU A 17 -16.20 -45.03 28.96
C LEU A 17 -17.13 -43.88 29.40
N THR A 18 -17.00 -43.44 30.64
CA THR A 18 -17.80 -42.33 31.18
C THR A 18 -17.16 -41.00 30.84
N ALA A 19 -17.75 -40.32 29.85
CA ALA A 19 -17.89 -38.86 29.79
C ALA A 19 -16.62 -37.99 29.94
N LYS A 20 -15.49 -38.44 29.41
CA LYS A 20 -14.31 -37.57 29.16
C LYS A 20 -13.88 -37.47 27.69
N ILE A 21 -14.66 -38.07 26.79
CA ILE A 21 -14.38 -38.14 25.35
C ILE A 21 -15.38 -37.32 24.50
N TRP A 22 -16.43 -36.76 25.11
CA TRP A 22 -17.39 -35.87 24.42
C TRP A 22 -17.11 -34.38 24.59
N PHE A 23 -15.95 -33.99 25.13
CA PHE A 23 -15.46 -32.61 25.11
C PHE A 23 -14.21 -32.43 24.23
N LEU A 24 -13.82 -33.47 23.49
CA LEU A 24 -12.65 -33.45 22.62
C LEU A 24 -12.98 -33.77 21.15
N LEU A 25 -14.23 -33.53 20.74
CA LEU A 25 -14.68 -33.79 19.36
C LEU A 25 -15.80 -32.86 18.87
N THR A 26 -15.70 -31.57 19.20
CA THR A 26 -16.21 -30.46 18.35
C THR A 26 -15.35 -29.22 18.56
N PHE A 27 -14.03 -29.41 18.68
CA PHE A 27 -13.08 -28.43 18.19
C PHE A 27 -12.40 -29.08 16.99
N ILE A 28 -13.19 -29.35 15.95
CA ILE A 28 -12.60 -29.42 14.61
C ILE A 28 -12.02 -28.02 14.45
N GLN A 29 -10.70 -27.92 14.53
CA GLN A 29 -9.96 -26.69 14.32
C GLN A 29 -10.59 -25.96 13.13
N SER A 30 -11.16 -24.79 13.34
CA SER A 30 -11.25 -23.81 12.28
C SER A 30 -9.81 -23.43 11.96
N SER A 31 -9.14 -24.20 11.10
CA SER A 31 -7.84 -23.82 10.53
C SER A 31 -7.99 -22.70 9.50
N GLN A 32 -8.98 -21.83 9.67
CA GLN A 32 -9.24 -20.73 8.77
C GLN A 32 -8.46 -19.54 9.34
N GLY A 33 -7.13 -19.60 9.18
CA GLY A 33 -6.32 -18.39 9.20
C GLY A 33 -6.92 -17.39 8.21
N PHE A 34 -6.74 -16.10 8.46
CA PHE A 34 -7.33 -15.01 7.68
C PHE A 34 -7.17 -15.24 6.17
N PRO A 35 -8.21 -15.72 5.46
CA PRO A 35 -8.16 -15.75 4.02
C PRO A 35 -8.49 -14.32 3.59
N LEU A 36 -7.47 -13.56 3.21
CA LEU A 36 -7.70 -12.33 2.46
C LEU A 36 -8.50 -12.74 1.21
N ALA A 37 -9.76 -12.32 1.11
CA ALA A 37 -10.63 -12.69 0.01
C ALA A 37 -10.37 -11.83 -1.22
N SER A 38 -10.20 -10.53 -0.99
CA SER A 38 -9.84 -9.55 -2.00
C SER A 38 -9.18 -8.35 -1.35
N TRP A 39 -8.51 -7.55 -2.17
CA TRP A 39 -8.01 -6.24 -1.77
C TRP A 39 -7.99 -5.28 -2.95
N ASP A 40 -8.07 -3.99 -2.65
CA ASP A 40 -8.09 -2.89 -3.60
C ASP A 40 -6.97 -1.91 -3.29
N LEU A 41 -6.40 -1.31 -4.35
CA LEU A 41 -5.38 -0.26 -4.26
C LEU A 41 -5.80 0.96 -5.05
N ASP A 42 -5.82 2.12 -4.41
CA ASP A 42 -5.95 3.41 -5.06
C ASP A 42 -4.66 4.21 -4.90
N LEU A 43 -3.89 4.36 -5.99
CA LEU A 43 -2.66 5.15 -5.97
C LEU A 43 -2.90 6.66 -6.08
N ASP A 44 -4.10 7.12 -6.44
CA ASP A 44 -4.42 8.55 -6.44
C ASP A 44 -4.54 9.05 -4.99
N SER A 45 -5.24 8.29 -4.14
CA SER A 45 -5.41 8.61 -2.71
C SER A 45 -4.42 7.94 -1.76
N GLY A 46 -3.76 6.85 -2.20
CA GLY A 46 -2.97 5.98 -1.33
C GLY A 46 -3.80 5.02 -0.49
N ARG A 47 -5.08 4.84 -0.80
CA ARG A 47 -6.00 3.97 -0.05
C ARG A 47 -5.77 2.50 -0.37
N VAL A 48 -5.72 1.68 0.67
CA VAL A 48 -5.78 0.21 0.58
C VAL A 48 -7.03 -0.29 1.29
N GLU A 49 -7.80 -1.15 0.63
CA GLU A 49 -8.96 -1.82 1.24
C GLU A 49 -8.79 -3.33 1.16
N LEU A 50 -8.92 -4.01 2.30
CA LEU A 50 -8.87 -5.46 2.43
C LEU A 50 -10.26 -5.99 2.78
N GLN A 51 -10.67 -7.06 2.09
CA GLN A 51 -11.87 -7.82 2.41
C GLN A 51 -11.48 -9.17 3.00
N ALA A 52 -11.79 -9.37 4.27
CA ALA A 52 -11.60 -10.65 4.95
C ALA A 52 -12.63 -11.67 4.48
N GLY A 53 -12.20 -12.92 4.28
CA GLY A 53 -13.04 -14.05 3.84
C GLY A 53 -13.97 -14.67 4.89
N GLY A 54 -14.31 -13.93 5.95
CA GLY A 54 -15.28 -14.39 6.96
C GLY A 54 -14.70 -14.80 8.31
N VAL A 55 -13.58 -14.21 8.72
CA VAL A 55 -12.98 -14.44 10.05
C VAL A 55 -13.87 -13.92 11.19
N PRO A 56 -14.37 -14.78 12.10
CA PRO A 56 -15.00 -14.31 13.34
C PRO A 56 -13.91 -13.82 14.29
N GLY A 57 -13.80 -12.50 14.46
CA GLY A 57 -12.87 -11.93 15.44
C GLY A 57 -12.36 -10.53 15.14
N ILE A 58 -12.55 -10.02 13.92
CA ILE A 58 -12.19 -8.64 13.61
C ILE A 58 -13.28 -7.73 14.15
N SER A 59 -12.88 -6.73 14.91
CA SER A 59 -13.79 -5.73 15.46
C SER A 59 -13.20 -4.33 15.27
N PRO A 60 -13.97 -3.25 15.46
CA PRO A 60 -13.45 -1.89 15.37
C PRO A 60 -12.30 -1.58 16.34
N SER A 61 -12.07 -2.42 17.36
CA SER A 61 -10.93 -2.30 18.29
C SER A 61 -9.75 -3.22 17.97
N SER A 62 -9.80 -3.98 16.87
CA SER A 62 -8.65 -4.72 16.36
C SER A 62 -7.52 -3.77 15.96
N THR A 63 -6.29 -4.24 16.07
CA THR A 63 -5.10 -3.53 15.60
C THR A 63 -4.65 -4.09 14.25
N VAL A 64 -4.05 -3.22 13.43
CA VAL A 64 -3.47 -3.59 12.14
C VAL A 64 -2.01 -3.15 12.13
N ASP A 65 -1.12 -4.12 11.95
CA ASP A 65 0.30 -3.96 11.69
C ASP A 65 0.55 -4.12 10.19
N CYS A 66 0.57 -2.98 9.49
CA CYS A 66 0.79 -2.96 8.06
C CYS A 66 2.20 -3.38 7.63
N THR A 67 3.16 -3.49 8.56
CA THR A 67 4.52 -4.00 8.25
C THR A 67 4.54 -5.48 7.85
N LYS A 68 3.40 -6.17 8.01
CA LYS A 68 3.17 -7.56 7.54
C LYS A 68 2.62 -7.64 6.13
N PHE A 69 2.42 -6.51 5.48
CA PHE A 69 1.94 -6.42 4.11
C PHE A 69 3.08 -6.04 3.17
N THR A 70 3.22 -6.81 2.11
CA THR A 70 4.20 -6.58 1.04
C THR A 70 3.47 -6.47 -0.29
N LEU A 71 3.61 -5.33 -0.97
CA LEU A 71 3.19 -5.19 -2.34
C LEU A 71 4.20 -5.88 -3.25
N THR A 72 3.76 -6.62 -4.26
CA THR A 72 4.66 -7.19 -5.25
C THR A 72 4.08 -7.18 -6.67
N SER A 73 4.96 -7.09 -7.68
CA SER A 73 4.59 -7.07 -9.09
C SER A 73 4.15 -8.43 -9.63
N ASN A 74 4.53 -9.53 -8.96
CA ASN A 74 4.25 -10.89 -9.39
C ASN A 74 4.40 -11.90 -8.24
N LEU A 75 3.99 -13.15 -8.47
CA LEU A 75 4.04 -14.23 -7.48
C LEU A 75 5.46 -14.69 -7.10
N MET A 76 6.51 -14.18 -7.74
CA MET A 76 7.91 -14.50 -7.45
C MET A 76 8.67 -13.36 -6.75
N GLU A 77 7.99 -12.28 -6.36
CA GLU A 77 8.57 -11.21 -5.53
C GLU A 77 9.77 -10.49 -6.15
N ASN A 78 9.90 -10.48 -7.49
CA ASN A 78 11.05 -9.84 -8.16
C ASN A 78 11.09 -8.32 -7.96
N ASP A 79 9.91 -7.70 -7.85
CA ASP A 79 9.75 -6.31 -7.42
C ASP A 79 8.76 -6.34 -6.26
N ALA A 80 9.25 -6.05 -5.06
CA ALA A 80 8.48 -6.16 -3.83
C ALA A 80 8.83 -5.01 -2.88
N PHE A 81 7.81 -4.52 -2.20
CA PHE A 81 7.93 -3.47 -1.19
C PHE A 81 7.09 -3.81 0.02
N THR A 82 7.75 -4.03 1.15
CA THR A 82 7.08 -4.21 2.45
C THR A 82 6.75 -2.83 3.01
N LEU A 83 5.49 -2.63 3.38
CA LEU A 83 5.05 -1.34 3.93
C LEU A 83 5.79 -1.04 5.23
N GLU A 84 6.19 0.21 5.43
CA GLU A 84 6.82 0.63 6.70
C GLU A 84 5.77 0.97 7.77
N GLY A 85 4.52 1.19 7.35
CA GLY A 85 3.39 1.38 8.24
C GLY A 85 2.10 1.70 7.48
N CYS A 86 1.12 2.24 8.19
CA CYS A 86 -0.10 2.78 7.60
C CYS A 86 -0.76 3.80 8.53
N THR A 87 -1.61 4.65 7.97
CA THR A 87 -2.41 5.64 8.71
C THR A 87 -3.90 5.40 8.46
N ASP A 88 -4.74 6.14 9.19
CA ASP A 88 -6.19 6.22 8.95
C ASP A 88 -6.91 4.86 8.86
N ILE A 89 -6.47 3.93 9.71
CA ILE A 89 -7.02 2.58 9.81
C ILE A 89 -8.49 2.64 10.23
N ALA A 90 -9.35 2.05 9.42
CA ALA A 90 -10.77 1.89 9.66
C ALA A 90 -11.14 0.40 9.51
N ILE A 91 -11.83 -0.12 10.52
CA ILE A 91 -12.27 -1.52 10.55
C ILE A 91 -13.79 -1.56 10.70
N GLN A 92 -14.47 -2.17 9.73
CA GLN A 92 -15.91 -2.32 9.72
C GLN A 92 -16.33 -3.71 9.25
N GLY A 93 -16.75 -4.56 10.19
CA GLY A 93 -17.13 -5.94 9.90
C GLY A 93 -15.95 -6.72 9.33
N PHE A 94 -16.03 -7.09 8.05
CA PHE A 94 -14.98 -7.82 7.34
C PHE A 94 -14.10 -6.92 6.45
N ARG A 95 -14.29 -5.60 6.52
CA ARG A 95 -13.50 -4.62 5.77
C ARG A 95 -12.48 -3.98 6.67
N ILE A 96 -11.24 -3.95 6.21
CA ILE A 96 -10.14 -3.19 6.81
C ILE A 96 -9.68 -2.23 5.74
N ALA A 97 -9.58 -0.96 6.07
CA ALA A 97 -9.11 0.04 5.14
C ALA A 97 -8.10 0.93 5.84
N PHE A 98 -7.04 1.30 5.15
CA PHE A 98 -5.98 2.15 5.68
C PHE A 98 -5.34 2.93 4.54
N ASP A 99 -4.63 3.99 4.89
CA ASP A 99 -3.86 4.78 3.93
C ASP A 99 -2.39 4.39 4.03
N LEU A 100 -1.72 4.30 2.87
CA LEU A 100 -0.27 4.20 2.82
C LEU A 100 0.34 5.42 3.51
N THR A 101 1.46 5.23 4.21
CA THR A 101 2.19 6.38 4.74
C THR A 101 2.67 7.26 3.57
N PRO A 102 2.88 8.57 3.78
CA PRO A 102 3.38 9.43 2.72
C PRO A 102 4.68 8.94 2.09
N SER A 103 5.59 8.35 2.88
CA SER A 103 6.83 7.75 2.37
C SER A 103 6.59 6.49 1.55
N ASP A 104 5.73 5.58 2.01
CA ASP A 104 5.37 4.36 1.27
C ASP A 104 4.69 4.70 -0.05
N LEU A 105 3.75 5.65 -0.05
CA LEU A 105 3.06 6.07 -1.27
C LEU A 105 4.04 6.68 -2.29
N VAL A 106 4.97 7.52 -1.84
CA VAL A 106 6.04 8.06 -2.69
C VAL A 106 6.88 6.94 -3.28
N PHE A 107 7.29 5.97 -2.48
CA PHE A 107 8.10 4.84 -2.96
C PHE A 107 7.35 4.04 -4.03
N VAL A 108 6.10 3.66 -3.75
CA VAL A 108 5.28 2.86 -4.67
C VAL A 108 5.01 3.62 -5.98
N LYS A 109 4.77 4.94 -5.92
CA LYS A 109 4.59 5.78 -7.13
C LYS A 109 5.84 5.92 -8.00
N LEU A 110 7.03 5.80 -7.39
CA LEU A 110 8.31 5.93 -8.08
C LEU A 110 8.79 4.61 -8.70
N ASP A 111 8.35 3.48 -8.17
CA ASP A 111 8.71 2.16 -8.69
C ASP A 111 8.00 1.89 -10.04
N ARG A 112 8.79 1.56 -11.07
CA ARG A 112 8.29 1.37 -12.44
C ARG A 112 7.74 -0.02 -12.71
N ASN A 113 7.94 -0.95 -11.79
CA ASN A 113 7.55 -2.34 -11.94
C ASN A 113 6.46 -2.72 -10.95
N LEU A 114 6.40 -2.04 -9.80
CA LEU A 114 5.41 -2.28 -8.76
C LEU A 114 4.11 -1.51 -9.02
N ALA A 115 2.97 -2.17 -8.77
CA ALA A 115 1.65 -1.54 -8.76
C ALA A 115 1.31 -0.70 -10.01
N THR A 116 1.79 -1.11 -11.19
CA THR A 116 1.58 -0.36 -12.44
C THR A 116 0.20 -0.55 -13.06
N SER A 117 -0.47 -1.64 -12.69
CA SER A 117 -1.81 -2.04 -13.13
C SER A 117 -2.43 -3.03 -12.14
N ARG A 118 -3.72 -3.36 -12.29
CA ARG A 118 -4.36 -4.46 -11.54
C ARG A 118 -3.63 -5.80 -11.71
N ASP A 119 -3.10 -6.07 -12.90
CA ASP A 119 -2.48 -7.37 -13.23
C ASP A 119 -1.04 -7.50 -12.72
N THR A 120 -0.46 -6.38 -12.29
CA THR A 120 0.89 -6.27 -11.72
C THR A 120 0.84 -5.80 -10.27
N SER A 121 -0.30 -5.98 -9.60
CA SER A 121 -0.50 -5.62 -8.20
C SER A 121 -0.90 -6.86 -7.40
N PHE A 122 -0.01 -7.34 -6.55
CA PHE A 122 -0.27 -8.44 -5.63
C PHE A 122 0.07 -8.00 -4.20
N LEU A 123 -0.74 -8.46 -3.25
CA LEU A 123 -0.49 -8.27 -1.82
C LEU A 123 -0.07 -9.60 -1.23
N LEU A 124 1.17 -9.64 -0.78
CA LEU A 124 1.71 -10.70 0.05
C LEU A 124 1.44 -10.36 1.51
N VAL A 125 0.85 -11.32 2.22
CA VAL A 125 0.56 -11.24 3.64
C VAL A 125 1.39 -12.31 4.35
N GLU A 126 2.31 -11.87 5.21
CA GLU A 126 3.18 -12.77 5.98
C GLU A 126 2.40 -13.61 7.01
N SER A 127 3.04 -14.67 7.52
CA SER A 127 2.49 -15.46 8.63
C SER A 127 2.22 -14.57 9.84
N GLY A 128 1.03 -14.68 10.43
CA GLY A 128 0.58 -13.80 11.52
C GLY A 128 -0.23 -12.59 11.05
N ASN A 129 -0.45 -12.44 9.74
CA ASN A 129 -1.42 -11.59 9.02
C ASN A 129 -1.48 -10.08 9.33
N GLY A 130 -0.72 -9.60 10.32
CA GLY A 130 -0.71 -8.20 10.74
C GLY A 130 -2.02 -7.72 11.36
N ILE A 131 -2.96 -8.60 11.75
CA ILE A 131 -4.26 -8.19 12.29
C ILE A 131 -4.51 -8.90 13.63
N GLU A 132 -4.49 -8.15 14.73
CA GLU A 132 -4.78 -8.71 16.05
C GLU A 132 -6.24 -8.46 16.46
N SER A 133 -6.91 -9.52 16.90
CA SER A 133 -8.27 -9.42 17.46
C SER A 133 -8.24 -8.92 18.89
N SER A 134 -9.02 -7.88 19.17
CA SER A 134 -9.21 -7.33 20.52
C SER A 134 -10.03 -8.21 21.47
N SER A 135 -10.72 -9.24 20.95
CA SER A 135 -11.72 -10.01 21.71
C SER A 135 -11.33 -11.45 22.01
N ASN A 136 -10.25 -11.95 21.40
CA ASN A 136 -9.67 -13.25 21.74
C ASN A 136 -8.25 -13.34 21.15
N PRO A 137 -7.17 -13.37 21.94
CA PRO A 137 -5.79 -13.49 21.45
C PRO A 137 -5.46 -14.94 21.03
N LEU A 138 -6.39 -15.60 20.34
CA LEU A 138 -6.06 -16.79 19.57
C LEU A 138 -5.47 -16.30 18.27
N ASP A 139 -4.15 -16.11 18.30
CA ASP A 139 -3.21 -16.16 17.19
C ASP A 139 -3.89 -16.62 15.89
N PHE A 140 -4.23 -15.64 15.03
CA PHE A 140 -4.62 -15.94 13.65
C PHE A 140 -3.37 -16.36 12.88
N LEU A 141 -2.80 -17.51 13.25
CA LEU A 141 -1.82 -18.21 12.46
C LEU A 141 -2.56 -18.71 11.21
N ALA A 142 -2.59 -17.89 10.16
CA ALA A 142 -2.41 -18.41 8.83
C ALA A 142 -0.99 -19.03 8.85
N PRO A 143 -0.83 -20.36 8.84
CA PRO A 143 0.48 -20.99 8.93
C PRO A 143 1.31 -20.79 7.65
N THR A 144 0.77 -20.07 6.68
CA THR A 144 1.32 -19.92 5.32
C THR A 144 1.16 -18.49 4.86
N THR A 145 2.22 -17.95 4.28
CA THR A 145 2.19 -16.74 3.46
C THR A 145 1.14 -16.88 2.36
N VAL A 146 0.35 -15.84 2.15
CA VAL A 146 -0.65 -15.78 1.08
C VAL A 146 -0.31 -14.62 0.17
N VAL A 147 -0.41 -14.85 -1.15
CA VAL A 147 -0.28 -13.80 -2.17
C VAL A 147 -1.60 -13.69 -2.91
N VAL A 148 -2.18 -12.49 -2.93
CA VAL A 148 -3.49 -12.23 -3.54
C VAL A 148 -3.35 -11.13 -4.57
N GLN A 149 -3.85 -11.32 -5.78
CA GLN A 149 -3.91 -10.27 -6.78
C GLN A 149 -4.94 -9.20 -6.38
N ALA A 150 -4.67 -7.92 -6.69
CA ALA A 150 -5.63 -6.85 -6.51
C ALA A 150 -6.95 -7.14 -7.24
N ASP A 151 -8.08 -6.87 -6.59
CA ASP A 151 -9.40 -6.98 -7.19
C ASP A 151 -9.75 -5.74 -7.99
N SER A 152 -9.40 -4.56 -7.48
CA SER A 152 -9.40 -3.30 -8.22
C SER A 152 -8.13 -2.49 -8.02
N TYR A 153 -7.86 -1.63 -8.99
CA TYR A 153 -6.70 -0.76 -9.02
C TYR A 153 -7.09 0.60 -9.63
N THR A 154 -6.82 1.67 -8.90
CA THR A 154 -6.92 3.04 -9.42
C THR A 154 -5.52 3.56 -9.66
N ARG A 155 -5.23 3.89 -10.92
CA ARG A 155 -3.97 4.52 -11.31
C ARG A 155 -3.94 5.95 -10.76
N ASP A 156 -2.77 6.35 -10.29
CA ASP A 156 -2.49 7.75 -9.98
C ASP A 156 -2.80 8.66 -11.18
N SER A 157 -3.60 9.69 -10.94
CA SER A 157 -4.00 10.70 -11.91
C SER A 157 -3.67 12.12 -11.45
N THR A 158 -3.18 12.26 -10.22
CA THR A 158 -2.81 13.54 -9.64
C THR A 158 -1.52 14.03 -10.29
N ARG A 159 -1.52 15.30 -10.68
CA ARG A 159 -0.38 15.93 -11.34
C ARG A 159 0.48 16.61 -10.28
N PRO A 160 1.80 16.36 -10.22
CA PRO A 160 2.70 17.08 -9.32
C PRO A 160 2.56 18.60 -9.52
N GLN A 161 2.39 19.33 -8.42
CA GLN A 161 2.36 20.80 -8.42
C GLN A 161 3.54 21.32 -7.61
N VAL A 162 4.13 22.45 -8.00
CA VAL A 162 5.11 23.12 -7.15
C VAL A 162 4.41 23.54 -5.85
N THR A 163 4.99 23.16 -4.71
CA THR A 163 4.41 23.51 -3.40
C THR A 163 4.51 25.02 -3.15
N PRO A 164 3.69 25.62 -2.27
CA PRO A 164 3.71 27.07 -2.03
C PRO A 164 5.08 27.64 -1.63
N ASN A 165 5.91 26.84 -0.96
CA ASN A 165 7.30 27.20 -0.60
C ASN A 165 8.31 26.35 -1.37
N GLY A 166 7.92 25.84 -2.54
CA GLY A 166 8.70 24.84 -3.26
C GLY A 166 9.85 25.41 -4.08
N PHE A 167 9.94 26.72 -4.24
CA PHE A 167 11.09 27.36 -4.87
C PHE A 167 12.25 27.43 -3.86
N GLN A 168 13.11 26.41 -3.87
CA GLN A 168 14.13 26.17 -2.84
C GLN A 168 15.45 26.91 -3.10
N MET A 169 15.88 26.97 -4.37
CA MET A 169 17.16 27.57 -4.77
C MET A 169 16.98 28.30 -6.09
N PHE A 170 17.67 29.42 -6.23
CA PHE A 170 17.81 30.15 -7.49
C PHE A 170 19.15 30.87 -7.51
N ASP A 171 20.02 30.45 -8.42
CA ASP A 171 21.35 31.01 -8.59
C ASP A 171 21.58 31.27 -10.07
N LEU A 172 21.58 32.55 -10.43
CA LEU A 172 21.82 33.02 -11.80
C LEU A 172 23.30 32.99 -12.19
N ASP A 173 24.22 32.99 -11.23
CA ASP A 173 25.66 32.93 -11.52
C ASP A 173 26.05 31.54 -12.03
N VAL A 174 25.41 30.49 -11.49
CA VAL A 174 25.67 29.09 -11.85
C VAL A 174 24.63 28.54 -12.83
N GLY A 175 23.48 29.18 -12.93
CA GLY A 175 22.44 28.80 -13.88
C GLY A 175 21.48 27.74 -13.36
N ILE A 176 21.19 27.72 -12.05
CA ILE A 176 20.46 26.63 -11.40
C ILE A 176 19.23 27.11 -10.64
N PHE A 177 18.22 26.25 -10.58
CA PHE A 177 17.12 26.42 -9.65
C PHE A 177 16.52 25.09 -9.21
N THR A 178 15.99 25.06 -7.99
CA THR A 178 15.45 23.84 -7.38
C THR A 178 14.00 24.05 -6.99
N LEU A 179 13.15 23.13 -7.45
CA LEU A 179 11.73 23.09 -7.16
C LEU A 179 11.37 21.87 -6.31
N GLN A 180 10.45 22.07 -5.37
CA GLN A 180 9.80 21.01 -4.62
C GLN A 180 8.33 20.89 -5.04
N PHE A 181 7.97 19.69 -5.45
CA PHE A 181 6.64 19.30 -5.89
C PHE A 181 5.86 18.63 -4.77
N SER A 182 4.53 18.66 -4.90
CA SER A 182 3.57 18.01 -4.00
C SER A 182 3.63 16.49 -4.06
N GLU A 183 4.15 15.94 -5.16
CA GLU A 183 4.26 14.52 -5.44
C GLU A 183 5.56 14.23 -6.20
N PRO A 184 6.02 12.97 -6.24
CA PRO A 184 7.21 12.62 -6.99
C PRO A 184 7.04 12.87 -8.49
N VAL A 185 8.08 13.41 -9.10
CA VAL A 185 8.16 13.65 -10.54
C VAL A 185 9.03 12.56 -11.15
N ASN A 186 8.59 11.98 -12.26
CA ASN A 186 9.45 11.14 -13.09
C ASN A 186 10.41 12.04 -13.87
N ALA A 187 11.67 12.04 -13.46
CA ALA A 187 12.68 12.97 -13.91
C ALA A 187 13.47 12.44 -15.12
N THR A 188 13.23 11.18 -15.54
CA THR A 188 13.91 10.54 -16.69
C THR A 188 13.13 10.59 -18.01
N ALA A 189 11.86 11.02 -17.98
CA ALA A 189 11.07 11.28 -19.18
C ALA A 189 11.39 12.69 -19.73
N PRO A 190 11.00 13.06 -20.96
CA PRO A 190 11.00 14.45 -21.41
C PRO A 190 9.90 15.23 -20.66
N PHE A 191 10.04 15.35 -19.33
CA PHE A 191 9.14 16.05 -18.42
C PHE A 191 9.28 17.57 -18.56
N ILE A 192 10.46 18.03 -18.97
CA ILE A 192 10.78 19.44 -19.01
C ILE A 192 10.40 19.99 -20.39
N ASP A 193 9.16 20.42 -20.52
CA ASP A 193 8.77 21.31 -21.61
C ASP A 193 9.35 22.69 -21.34
N THR A 194 10.50 22.97 -21.93
CA THR A 194 11.26 24.22 -21.75
C THR A 194 10.45 25.45 -22.14
N THR A 195 9.47 25.29 -23.04
CA THR A 195 8.65 26.39 -23.56
C THR A 195 7.53 26.84 -22.62
N SER A 196 7.34 26.13 -21.50
CA SER A 196 6.28 26.41 -20.53
C SER A 196 6.75 27.21 -19.30
N LEU A 197 8.05 27.50 -19.20
CA LEU A 197 8.63 28.23 -18.07
C LEU A 197 9.01 29.65 -18.46
N SER A 198 8.65 30.60 -17.60
CA SER A 198 9.10 31.98 -17.70
C SER A 198 9.49 32.55 -16.33
N PHE A 199 10.45 33.47 -16.34
CA PHE A 199 10.76 34.32 -15.20
C PHE A 199 10.06 35.66 -15.38
N GLN A 200 9.55 36.22 -14.29
CA GLN A 200 8.90 37.54 -14.31
C GLN A 200 9.47 38.42 -13.22
N HIS A 201 9.67 39.70 -13.54
CA HIS A 201 10.23 40.67 -12.60
C HIS A 201 9.25 41.05 -11.47
N HIS A 202 7.94 41.04 -11.75
CA HIS A 202 6.88 41.35 -10.79
C HIS A 202 5.78 40.30 -10.80
N PHE A 203 5.33 39.87 -9.61
CA PHE A 203 4.30 38.85 -9.40
C PHE A 203 2.98 39.11 -10.17
N ASN A 204 2.64 40.37 -10.41
CA ASN A 204 1.40 40.77 -11.10
C ASN A 204 1.65 41.44 -12.45
N SER A 205 2.80 41.22 -13.08
CA SER A 205 3.03 41.76 -14.42
C SER A 205 2.22 40.99 -15.44
N THR A 206 1.45 41.73 -16.23
CA THR A 206 0.78 41.23 -17.44
C THR A 206 1.47 41.75 -18.70
N SER A 207 2.60 42.44 -18.57
CA SER A 207 3.38 42.96 -19.69
C SER A 207 4.33 41.87 -20.18
N GLU A 208 4.26 41.54 -21.48
CA GLU A 208 5.20 40.60 -22.11
C GLU A 208 6.66 41.11 -22.03
N GLU A 209 6.87 42.42 -21.87
CA GLU A 209 8.21 43.01 -21.72
C GLU A 209 8.88 42.69 -20.37
N ASP A 210 8.10 42.27 -19.35
CA ASP A 210 8.62 41.92 -18.01
C ASP A 210 8.80 40.40 -17.82
N ILE A 211 8.58 39.62 -18.89
CA ILE A 211 8.60 38.16 -18.88
C ILE A 211 9.79 37.69 -19.71
N PHE A 212 10.70 36.97 -19.07
CA PHE A 212 11.75 36.22 -19.74
C PHE A 212 11.28 34.79 -19.98
N GLN A 213 11.12 34.41 -21.24
CA GLN A 213 10.80 33.02 -21.61
C GLN A 213 12.08 32.20 -21.59
N VAL A 214 12.04 31.09 -20.87
CA VAL A 214 13.17 30.17 -20.81
C VAL A 214 13.22 29.41 -22.13
N GLU A 215 14.35 29.49 -22.83
CA GLU A 215 14.54 28.86 -24.13
C GLU A 215 14.91 27.39 -23.97
N SER A 216 15.71 27.08 -22.94
CA SER A 216 16.21 25.74 -22.71
C SER A 216 16.40 25.42 -21.23
N LEU A 217 16.06 24.19 -20.88
CA LEU A 217 16.35 23.63 -19.57
C LEU A 217 16.96 22.27 -19.77
N SER A 218 17.88 21.94 -18.89
CA SER A 218 18.40 20.60 -18.74
C SER A 218 18.34 20.20 -17.28
N CYS A 219 18.38 18.90 -17.04
CA CYS A 219 18.46 18.36 -15.70
C CYS A 219 19.49 17.24 -15.67
N PRO A 220 20.78 17.59 -15.61
CA PRO A 220 21.88 16.63 -15.73
C PRO A 220 21.91 15.60 -14.58
N GLU A 221 21.42 15.98 -13.40
CA GLU A 221 21.40 15.14 -12.19
C GLU A 221 19.97 14.83 -11.72
N CYS A 222 18.99 14.92 -12.61
CA CYS A 222 17.61 14.57 -12.28
C CYS A 222 17.49 13.10 -11.88
N VAL A 223 17.00 12.88 -10.67
CA VAL A 223 16.52 11.58 -10.19
C VAL A 223 15.03 11.69 -9.94
N ASP A 224 14.30 10.59 -10.10
CA ASP A 224 12.87 10.61 -9.80
C ASP A 224 12.67 10.96 -8.31
N GLY A 225 11.72 11.86 -8.04
CA GLY A 225 11.52 12.37 -6.68
C GLY A 225 10.75 13.68 -6.64
N SER A 226 10.49 14.17 -5.43
CA SER A 226 9.71 15.40 -5.23
C SER A 226 10.55 16.68 -5.29
N ILE A 227 11.87 16.56 -5.43
CA ILE A 227 12.78 17.71 -5.58
C ILE A 227 13.49 17.58 -6.92
N VAL A 228 13.36 18.60 -7.76
CA VAL A 228 13.94 18.65 -9.10
C VAL A 228 14.83 19.87 -9.19
N THR A 229 16.09 19.67 -9.58
CA THR A 229 17.04 20.77 -9.82
C THR A 229 17.29 20.92 -11.30
N LEU A 230 16.85 22.05 -11.85
CA LEU A 230 16.94 22.37 -13.26
C LEU A 230 18.08 23.36 -13.51
N THR A 231 18.68 23.26 -14.69
CA THR A 231 19.80 24.11 -15.09
C THR A 231 19.53 24.74 -16.45
N PHE A 232 19.76 26.05 -16.57
CA PHE A 232 19.79 26.77 -17.84
C PHE A 232 21.25 26.95 -18.29
N PRO A 233 21.53 26.95 -19.60
CA PRO A 233 22.88 27.13 -20.11
C PRO A 233 23.41 28.53 -19.78
N PRO A 234 24.74 28.71 -19.66
CA PRO A 234 25.36 30.00 -19.32
C PRO A 234 25.16 31.14 -20.34
N ASN A 235 24.53 30.84 -21.48
CA ASN A 235 24.37 31.74 -22.61
C ASN A 235 22.90 32.16 -22.81
N GLU A 236 22.03 31.74 -21.88
CA GLU A 236 20.64 32.15 -21.72
C GLU A 236 20.54 33.25 -20.66
#